data_AF-A0A7S0QTV8-F1
#
_entry.id   AF-A0A7S0QTV8-F1
#
_cell.length_a   1.000
_cell.length_b   1.000
_cell.length_c   1.000
_cell.angle_alpha   90.00
_cell.angle_beta   90.00
_cell.angle_gamma   90.00
#
_symmetry.space_group_name_H-M   'P 1'
#
loop_
_entity.id
_entity.type
_entity.pdbx_description
1 polymer ?
#
loop_
_entity_poly.entity_id
_entity_poly.type
_entity_poly.pdbx_seq_one_letter_code
_entity_poly.pdbx_strand_id
1 'polypeptide(L)'
;REVLFLDADNNAARDPAYLFRDATYRRAGGLFWHDYWGLRAEKVRPLQQLLGPEALAALGNVTFESGQMLLHKETAWRQLLLGVHFNLNKKAYFRMVSGIGDGDKDLLPLAFAALGGSVPQVAALPGSVGE
;
A
#
# COMPACT_ATOMS: atom_id res chain seq x y z
N ARG A 1 -2.70 -1.69 -18.23
CA ARG A 1 -3.54 -0.70 -17.51
C ARG A 1 -3.68 -1.14 -16.06
N GLU A 2 -4.12 -2.37 -15.85
CA GLU A 2 -4.24 -3.02 -14.54
C GLU A 2 -3.06 -3.99 -14.32
N VAL A 3 -2.58 -4.10 -13.08
CA VAL A 3 -1.40 -4.90 -12.70
C VAL A 3 -1.66 -5.55 -11.34
N LEU A 4 -1.54 -6.87 -11.27
CA LEU A 4 -1.35 -7.59 -10.02
C LEU A 4 0.16 -7.78 -9.84
N PHE A 5 0.72 -7.17 -8.80
CA PHE A 5 2.12 -7.33 -8.41
C PHE A 5 2.21 -8.37 -7.29
N LEU A 6 3.13 -9.32 -7.46
CA LEU A 6 3.45 -10.39 -6.52
C LEU A 6 4.97 -10.52 -6.44
N ASP A 7 5.51 -10.62 -5.22
CA ASP A 7 6.88 -11.09 -5.05
C ASP A 7 7.00 -12.55 -5.51
N ALA A 8 8.24 -12.98 -5.78
CA ALA A 8 8.52 -14.25 -6.45
C ALA A 8 8.14 -15.49 -5.62
N ASP A 9 7.92 -15.32 -4.32
CA ASP A 9 7.49 -16.32 -3.35
C ASP A 9 5.98 -16.24 -3.05
N ASN A 10 5.25 -15.26 -3.60
CA ASN A 10 3.80 -15.20 -3.51
C ASN A 10 3.14 -15.98 -4.66
N ASN A 11 2.15 -16.79 -4.32
CA ASN A 11 1.36 -17.57 -5.27
C ASN A 11 -0.13 -17.24 -5.14
N ALA A 12 -0.87 -17.36 -6.24
CA ALA A 12 -2.33 -17.27 -6.21
C ALA A 12 -2.95 -18.63 -5.89
N ALA A 13 -3.81 -18.69 -4.86
CA ALA A 13 -4.51 -19.91 -4.48
C ALA A 13 -5.70 -20.24 -5.41
N ARG A 14 -6.23 -19.23 -6.11
CA ARG A 14 -7.28 -19.38 -7.13
C ARG A 14 -7.12 -18.32 -8.21
N ASP A 15 -7.96 -18.40 -9.24
CA ASP A 15 -8.03 -17.38 -10.30
C ASP A 15 -8.24 -15.96 -9.68
N PRO A 16 -7.27 -15.04 -9.83
CA PRO A 16 -7.36 -13.70 -9.26
C PRO A 16 -8.27 -12.75 -10.05
N ALA A 17 -8.89 -13.18 -11.15
CA ALA A 17 -9.69 -12.31 -12.03
C ALA A 17 -10.83 -11.56 -11.30
N TYR A 18 -11.35 -12.12 -10.20
CA TYR A 18 -12.40 -11.47 -9.41
C TYR A 18 -11.90 -10.18 -8.71
N LEU A 19 -10.61 -10.10 -8.38
CA LEU A 19 -10.01 -8.93 -7.72
C LEU A 19 -10.13 -7.68 -8.60
N PHE A 20 -9.99 -7.83 -9.92
CA PHE A 20 -10.11 -6.75 -10.90
C PHE A 20 -11.55 -6.24 -11.05
N ARG A 21 -12.55 -7.03 -10.62
CA ARG A 21 -13.97 -6.63 -10.66
C ARG A 21 -14.39 -5.88 -9.40
N ASP A 22 -13.56 -5.87 -8.36
CA ASP A 22 -13.84 -5.20 -7.10
C ASP A 22 -14.13 -3.71 -7.33
N ALA A 23 -15.24 -3.23 -6.75
CA ALA A 23 -15.70 -1.86 -6.95
C ALA A 23 -14.82 -0.84 -6.22
N THR A 24 -14.21 -1.23 -5.10
CA THR A 24 -13.30 -0.38 -4.33
C THR A 24 -11.98 -0.22 -5.08
N TYR A 25 -11.41 -1.30 -5.59
CA TYR A 25 -10.24 -1.28 -6.46
C TYR A 25 -10.47 -0.39 -7.69
N ARG A 26 -11.55 -0.60 -8.44
CA ARG A 26 -11.81 0.18 -9.67
C ARG A 26 -11.97 1.68 -9.39
N ARG A 27 -12.55 2.05 -8.24
CA ARG A 27 -12.73 3.45 -7.84
C ARG A 27 -11.43 4.09 -7.38
N ALA A 28 -10.66 3.41 -6.54
CA ALA A 28 -9.46 3.97 -5.92
C ALA A 28 -8.20 3.82 -6.77
N GLY A 29 -8.16 2.81 -7.64
CA GLY A 29 -7.00 2.45 -8.47
C GLY A 29 -5.92 1.66 -7.73
N GLY A 30 -6.17 1.24 -6.49
CA GLY A 30 -5.25 0.46 -5.67
C GLY A 30 -6.01 -0.44 -4.70
N LEU A 31 -5.46 -1.62 -4.44
CA LEU A 31 -5.87 -2.54 -3.39
C LEU A 31 -4.62 -3.20 -2.81
N PHE A 32 -4.45 -3.11 -1.49
CA PHE A 32 -3.20 -3.45 -0.81
C PHE A 32 -3.41 -4.57 0.21
N TRP A 33 -2.43 -5.46 0.32
CA TRP A 33 -2.36 -6.45 1.39
C TRP A 33 -1.41 -5.93 2.46
N HIS A 34 -1.92 -5.75 3.67
CA HIS A 34 -1.09 -5.38 4.81
C HIS A 34 -0.32 -6.59 5.32
N ASP A 35 0.82 -6.37 5.97
CA ASP A 35 1.62 -7.39 6.65
C ASP A 35 1.15 -7.59 8.11
N TYR A 36 1.72 -8.56 8.82
CA TYR A 36 1.41 -8.86 10.23
C TYR A 36 1.84 -7.76 11.21
N TRP A 37 2.67 -6.81 10.76
CA TRP A 37 3.29 -5.81 11.62
C TRP A 37 2.50 -4.50 11.65
N GLY A 38 2.42 -3.91 12.83
CA GLY A 38 1.90 -2.55 13.00
C GLY A 38 2.97 -1.48 12.77
N LEU A 39 2.52 -0.24 12.56
CA LEU A 39 3.42 0.91 12.55
C LEU A 39 4.11 1.03 13.91
N ARG A 40 5.43 1.27 13.90
CA ARG A 40 6.15 1.52 15.15
C ARG A 40 5.75 2.88 15.74
N ALA A 41 5.64 2.96 17.07
CA ALA A 41 5.14 4.16 17.76
C ALA A 41 5.93 5.43 17.42
N GLU A 42 7.25 5.32 17.22
CA GLU A 42 8.12 6.43 16.85
C GLU A 42 7.86 6.99 15.45
N LYS A 43 7.12 6.27 14.60
CA LYS A 43 6.79 6.65 13.21
C LYS A 43 5.45 7.37 13.11
N VAL A 44 4.54 7.13 14.05
CA VAL A 44 3.18 7.67 14.04
C VAL A 44 3.19 9.20 13.97
N ARG A 45 3.98 9.87 14.82
CA ARG A 45 4.02 11.34 14.84
C ARG A 45 4.59 11.95 13.54
N PRO A 46 5.75 11.51 13.01
CA PRO A 46 6.22 11.97 11.71
C PRO A 46 5.21 11.77 10.57
N LEU A 47 4.56 10.60 10.52
CA LEU A 47 3.54 10.32 9.49
C LEU A 47 2.31 11.20 9.66
N GLN A 48 1.86 11.43 10.91
CA GLN A 48 0.75 12.34 11.19
C GLN A 48 1.08 13.78 10.75
N GLN A 49 2.31 14.23 10.92
CA GLN A 49 2.75 15.55 10.46
C GLN A 49 2.79 15.65 8.93
N LEU A 50 3.15 14.57 8.25
CA LEU A 50 3.21 14.52 6.78
C LEU A 50 1.81 14.44 6.15
N LEU A 51 0.93 13.62 6.71
CA LEU A 51 -0.34 13.22 6.10
C LEU A 51 -1.56 13.93 6.69
N GLY A 52 -1.47 14.37 7.95
CA GLY A 52 -2.63 14.70 8.76
C GLY A 52 -3.30 13.45 9.37
N PRO A 53 -4.25 13.64 10.31
CA PRO A 53 -4.85 12.56 11.08
C PRO A 53 -5.74 11.64 10.23
N GLU A 54 -6.48 12.19 9.26
CA GLU A 54 -7.42 11.41 8.43
C GLU A 54 -6.69 10.45 7.50
N ALA A 55 -5.69 10.94 6.78
CA ALA A 55 -4.89 10.11 5.89
C ALA A 55 -4.03 9.09 6.65
N LEU A 56 -3.55 9.42 7.85
CA LEU A 56 -2.90 8.44 8.72
C LEU A 56 -3.88 7.34 9.18
N ALA A 57 -5.11 7.70 9.54
CA ALA A 57 -6.13 6.72 9.89
C ALA A 57 -6.46 5.80 8.70
N ALA A 58 -6.46 6.34 7.47
CA ALA A 58 -6.70 5.56 6.26
C ALA A 58 -5.60 4.52 5.96
N LEU A 59 -4.34 4.79 6.31
CA LEU A 59 -3.27 3.77 6.22
C LEU A 59 -3.52 2.58 7.14
N GLY A 60 -4.19 2.81 8.27
CA GLY A 60 -4.28 1.84 9.34
C GLY A 60 -2.94 1.70 10.10
N ASN A 61 -3.00 1.13 11.29
CA ASN A 61 -1.80 0.85 12.09
C ASN A 61 -1.13 -0.46 11.61
N VAL A 62 -0.75 -0.51 10.33
CA VAL A 62 -0.21 -1.69 9.64
C VAL A 62 0.90 -1.30 8.64
N THR A 63 1.71 -2.27 8.21
CA THR A 63 2.68 -2.13 7.10
C THR A 63 2.24 -2.93 5.87
N PHE A 64 2.92 -2.79 4.73
CA PHE A 64 2.51 -3.31 3.42
C PHE A 64 3.64 -4.02 2.66
N GLU A 65 4.60 -4.60 3.39
CA GLU A 65 5.71 -5.40 2.84
C GLU A 65 5.32 -6.86 2.58
N SER A 66 4.02 -7.15 2.40
CA SER A 66 3.47 -8.49 2.14
C SER A 66 3.79 -9.07 0.75
N GLY A 67 4.38 -8.25 -0.12
CA GLY A 67 4.70 -8.59 -1.51
C GLY A 67 3.52 -8.56 -2.47
N GLN A 68 2.32 -8.11 -2.04
CA GLN A 68 1.09 -8.22 -2.83
C GLN A 68 0.38 -6.86 -2.97
N MET A 69 0.10 -6.46 -4.21
CA MET A 69 -0.71 -5.26 -4.50
C MET A 69 -1.37 -5.34 -5.86
N LEU A 70 -2.56 -4.75 -5.97
CA LEU A 70 -3.30 -4.61 -7.22
C LEU A 70 -3.41 -3.13 -7.57
N LEU A 71 -3.01 -2.77 -8.79
CA LEU A 71 -2.88 -1.38 -9.23
C LEU A 71 -3.58 -1.16 -10.57
N HIS A 72 -4.33 -0.06 -10.68
CA HIS A 72 -4.86 0.43 -11.94
C HIS A 72 -4.10 1.71 -12.32
N LYS A 73 -3.12 1.60 -13.23
CA LYS A 73 -2.12 2.65 -13.49
C LYS A 73 -2.69 3.98 -13.95
N GLU A 74 -3.82 3.98 -14.64
CA GLU A 74 -4.46 5.20 -15.14
C GLU A 74 -5.19 5.94 -14.00
N THR A 75 -6.11 5.26 -13.30
CA THR A 75 -6.79 5.77 -12.10
C THR A 75 -5.82 6.24 -11.01
N ALA A 76 -4.76 5.47 -10.76
CA ALA A 76 -3.78 5.76 -9.71
C ALA A 76 -2.56 6.58 -10.19
N TRP A 77 -2.63 7.24 -11.36
CA TRP A 77 -1.45 7.84 -11.98
C TRP A 77 -0.73 8.84 -11.07
N ARG A 78 -1.48 9.69 -10.37
CA ARG A 78 -0.90 10.69 -9.44
C ARG A 78 -0.23 10.03 -8.24
N GLN A 79 -0.84 9.00 -7.69
CA GLN A 79 -0.33 8.20 -6.58
C GLN A 79 0.94 7.46 -6.98
N LEU A 80 0.99 6.90 -8.20
CA LEU A 80 2.18 6.26 -8.74
C LEU A 80 3.33 7.25 -8.91
N LEU A 81 3.07 8.45 -9.44
CA LEU A 81 4.09 9.50 -9.55
C LEU A 81 4.63 9.93 -8.18
N LEU A 82 3.76 10.05 -7.18
CA LEU A 82 4.18 10.36 -5.81
C LEU A 82 4.94 9.20 -5.17
N GLY A 83 4.51 7.94 -5.39
CA GLY A 83 5.24 6.75 -4.94
C GLY A 83 6.64 6.66 -5.55
N VAL A 84 6.79 7.02 -6.83
CA VAL A 84 8.10 7.15 -7.48
C VAL A 84 8.91 8.27 -6.82
N HIS A 85 8.31 9.44 -6.58
CA HIS A 85 8.99 10.53 -5.88
C HIS A 85 9.48 10.11 -4.49
N PHE A 86 8.66 9.43 -3.69
CA PHE A 86 9.04 8.92 -2.37
C PHE A 86 10.21 7.93 -2.47
N ASN A 87 10.16 7.01 -3.44
CA ASN A 87 11.22 6.03 -3.66
C ASN A 87 12.54 6.64 -4.13
N LEU A 88 12.50 7.64 -5.02
CA LEU A 88 13.69 8.40 -5.43
C LEU A 88 14.29 9.19 -4.26
N ASN A 89 13.45 9.61 -3.31
CA ASN A 89 13.85 10.33 -2.11
C ASN A 89 13.90 9.43 -0.87
N LYS A 90 14.17 8.13 -1.03
CA LYS A 90 14.12 7.12 0.03
C LYS A 90 14.83 7.50 1.34
N LYS A 91 15.92 8.27 1.29
CA LYS A 91 16.63 8.75 2.49
C LYS A 91 15.72 9.57 3.42
N ALA A 92 14.77 10.31 2.86
CA ALA A 92 13.79 11.08 3.62
C ALA A 92 12.62 10.20 4.10
N TYR A 93 12.06 9.40 3.18
CA TYR A 93 10.77 8.73 3.40
C TYR A 93 10.86 7.35 4.02
N PHE A 94 11.90 6.55 3.76
CA PHE A 94 12.02 5.22 4.37
C PHE A 94 12.01 5.33 5.89
N ARG A 95 12.69 6.34 6.46
CA ARG A 95 12.70 6.58 7.91
C ARG A 95 11.32 6.85 8.50
N MET A 96 10.32 7.22 7.71
CA MET A 96 8.96 7.53 8.16
C MET A 96 8.05 6.31 8.17
N VAL A 97 8.29 5.33 7.29
CA VAL A 97 7.45 4.12 7.17
C VAL A 97 8.13 2.85 7.68
N SER A 98 9.46 2.87 7.88
CA SER A 98 10.25 1.69 8.20
C SER A 98 9.88 0.97 9.50
N GLY A 99 9.67 -0.35 9.40
CA GLY A 99 9.32 -1.29 10.47
C GLY A 99 10.35 -2.42 10.66
N ILE A 100 9.91 -3.66 10.83
CA ILE A 100 10.76 -4.87 10.68
C ILE A 100 10.51 -5.36 9.26
N GLY A 101 11.38 -4.97 8.32
CA GLY A 101 11.11 -5.05 6.88
C GLY A 101 11.06 -3.64 6.32
N ASP A 102 12.22 -3.15 5.87
CA ASP A 102 12.34 -1.83 5.27
C ASP A 102 12.22 -1.99 3.76
N GLY A 103 11.13 -1.50 3.17
CA GLY A 103 10.91 -1.69 1.74
C GLY A 103 10.32 -0.47 1.04
N ASP A 104 10.47 -0.52 -0.26
CA ASP A 104 9.91 0.40 -1.23
C ASP A 104 8.38 0.29 -1.34
N LYS A 105 7.78 -0.83 -0.88
CA LYS A 105 6.36 -1.14 -1.06
C LYS A 105 5.49 -0.35 -0.10
N ASP A 106 5.95 -0.13 1.14
CA ASP A 106 5.27 0.74 2.13
C ASP A 106 5.02 2.17 1.63
N LEU A 107 5.84 2.66 0.71
CA LEU A 107 5.72 4.02 0.20
C LEU A 107 4.57 4.22 -0.78
N LEU A 108 4.08 3.17 -1.43
CA LEU A 108 2.97 3.33 -2.37
C LEU A 108 1.62 3.54 -1.66
N PRO A 109 1.23 2.73 -0.66
CA PRO A 109 0.08 3.02 0.21
C PRO A 109 0.18 4.41 0.86
N LEU A 110 1.38 4.82 1.28
CA LEU A 110 1.62 6.17 1.79
C LEU A 110 1.23 7.25 0.77
N ALA A 111 1.58 7.07 -0.51
CA ALA A 111 1.20 7.99 -1.57
C ALA A 111 -0.31 8.03 -1.84
N PHE A 112 -1.00 6.89 -1.68
CA PHE A 112 -2.46 6.80 -1.76
C PHE A 112 -3.13 7.56 -0.62
N ALA A 113 -2.64 7.39 0.61
CA ALA A 113 -3.12 8.14 1.76
C ALA A 113 -2.92 9.65 1.56
N ALA A 114 -1.74 10.06 1.10
CA ALA A 114 -1.37 11.46 0.92
C ALA A 114 -2.23 12.20 -0.14
N LEU A 115 -2.62 11.53 -1.22
CA LEU A 115 -3.33 12.17 -2.34
C LEU A 115 -4.82 11.86 -2.43
N GLY A 116 -5.26 10.72 -1.90
CA GLY A 116 -6.64 10.24 -2.05
C GLY A 116 -7.37 10.05 -0.72
N GLY A 117 -6.69 10.17 0.43
CA GLY A 117 -7.28 9.97 1.76
C GLY A 117 -7.85 8.56 1.98
N SER A 118 -7.57 7.61 1.09
CA SER A 118 -8.07 6.25 1.16
C SER A 118 -7.00 5.27 0.68
N VAL A 119 -6.87 4.19 1.43
CA VAL A 119 -5.97 3.08 1.13
C VAL A 119 -6.83 1.82 1.24
N PRO A 120 -7.41 1.33 0.13
CA PRO A 120 -8.18 0.10 0.18
C PRO A 120 -7.29 -1.09 0.56
N GLN A 121 -7.74 -1.85 1.55
CA GLN A 121 -6.99 -2.99 2.06
C GLN A 121 -7.82 -4.26 1.92
N VAL A 122 -7.14 -5.36 1.62
CA VAL A 122 -7.73 -6.68 1.80
C VAL A 122 -7.84 -6.97 3.29
N ALA A 123 -9.01 -7.46 3.72
CA ALA A 123 -9.32 -7.65 5.13
C ALA A 123 -8.59 -8.85 5.75
N ALA A 124 -8.20 -9.83 4.93
CA ALA A 124 -7.41 -10.97 5.36
C ALA A 124 -5.95 -10.57 5.57
N LEU A 125 -5.30 -11.21 6.55
CA LEU A 125 -3.86 -11.17 6.74
C LEU A 125 -3.13 -11.77 5.52
N PRO A 126 -1.80 -11.53 5.37
CA PRO A 126 -1.03 -12.12 4.29
C PRO A 126 -1.22 -13.63 4.22
N GLY A 127 -1.56 -14.10 3.02
CA GLY A 127 -1.68 -15.50 2.66
C GLY A 127 -1.50 -15.64 1.15
N SER A 128 -1.90 -16.76 0.58
CA SER A 128 -1.94 -16.89 -0.87
C SER A 128 -2.94 -15.89 -1.46
N VAL A 129 -2.67 -15.35 -2.64
CA VAL A 129 -3.58 -14.38 -3.26
C VAL A 129 -4.90 -15.08 -3.54
N GLY A 130 -5.95 -14.53 -2.95
CA GLY A 130 -7.33 -14.93 -3.16
C GLY A 130 -7.85 -16.05 -2.27
N GLU A 131 -7.20 -16.32 -1.14
CA GLU A 131 -7.82 -17.04 -0.02
C GLU A 131 -9.06 -16.32 0.55
#